data_AF-E9GT28-F1
#
_entry.id   AF-E9GT28-F1
#
_cell.length_a   1.000
_cell.length_b   1.000
_cell.length_c   1.000
_cell.angle_alpha   90.00
_cell.angle_beta   90.00
_cell.angle_gamma   90.00
#
_symmetry.space_group_name_H-M   'P 1'
#
loop_
_entity.id
_entity.type
_entity.pdbx_description
1 polymer ?
#
loop_
_entity_poly.entity_id
_entity_poly.type
_entity_poly.pdbx_seq_one_letter_code
_entity_poly.pdbx_strand_id
1 'polypeptide(L)'
;CNDERLKDVVSGLHTYISSRTMNEQSRVVAIEGNTGCGKTEVLHWLSKFPDVITCEEPVETWRNFSGQNLFNLRYTNPKRWSFAFQNLVQLTRLKMYGDNENNNPQTVRFIERSLHSNRYCFLEMAKEMKYFHEIEFTILVEWFKYLENEPRTRLELIGNRRLFTEIFV
;
A
#
# COMPACT_ATOMS: atom_id res chain seq x y z
N CYS A 1 -7.03 -24.18 -3.54
CA CYS A 1 -7.81 -23.01 -4.02
C CYS A 1 -6.93 -21.86 -4.53
N ASN A 2 -5.64 -21.77 -4.17
CA ASN A 2 -4.83 -20.57 -4.42
C ASN A 2 -3.92 -20.58 -5.68
N ASP A 3 -3.67 -21.71 -6.36
CA ASP A 3 -2.64 -21.74 -7.41
C ASP A 3 -3.12 -21.20 -8.78
N GLU A 4 -4.36 -21.48 -9.19
CA GLU A 4 -4.89 -20.99 -10.49
C GLU A 4 -5.18 -19.49 -10.49
N ARG A 5 -5.82 -18.95 -9.44
CA ARG A 5 -6.06 -17.50 -9.33
C ARG A 5 -4.77 -16.69 -9.26
N LEU A 6 -3.77 -17.19 -8.54
CA LEU A 6 -2.45 -16.55 -8.51
C LEU A 6 -1.83 -16.56 -9.91
N LYS A 7 -1.89 -17.68 -10.65
CA LYS A 7 -1.42 -17.77 -12.04
C LYS A 7 -2.14 -16.79 -12.98
N ASP A 8 -3.45 -16.61 -12.82
CA ASP A 8 -4.21 -15.65 -13.64
C ASP A 8 -3.81 -14.19 -13.37
N VAL A 9 -3.71 -13.81 -12.09
CA VAL A 9 -3.24 -12.47 -11.68
C VAL A 9 -1.81 -12.23 -12.20
N VAL A 10 -0.94 -13.21 -12.00
CA VAL A 10 0.44 -13.23 -12.48
C VAL A 10 0.52 -13.08 -13.99
N SER A 11 -0.30 -13.80 -14.75
CA SER A 11 -0.35 -13.74 -16.21
C SER A 11 -0.83 -12.37 -16.70
N GLY A 12 -1.86 -11.80 -16.06
CA GLY A 12 -2.33 -10.45 -16.33
C GLY A 12 -1.26 -9.39 -16.07
N LEU A 13 -0.54 -9.50 -14.95
CA LEU A 13 0.57 -8.62 -14.61
C LEU A 13 1.74 -8.77 -15.58
N HIS A 14 2.12 -9.99 -15.96
CA HIS A 14 3.15 -10.24 -16.95
C HIS A 14 2.79 -9.61 -18.30
N THR A 15 1.53 -9.74 -18.73
CA THR A 15 1.03 -9.12 -19.96
C THR A 15 1.12 -7.60 -19.89
N TYR A 16 0.69 -6.99 -18.78
CA TYR A 16 0.83 -5.54 -18.55
C TYR A 16 2.29 -5.07 -18.52
N ILE A 17 3.18 -5.86 -17.92
CA ILE A 17 4.63 -5.63 -17.92
C ILE A 17 5.22 -5.75 -19.34
N SER A 18 4.68 -6.66 -20.17
CA SER A 18 5.20 -6.92 -21.52
C SER A 18 4.66 -5.95 -22.58
N SER A 19 3.48 -5.38 -22.39
CA SER A 19 2.84 -4.46 -23.34
C SER A 19 3.35 -3.00 -23.25
N ARG A 20 4.49 -2.77 -22.61
CA ARG A 20 5.01 -1.44 -22.27
C ARG A 20 5.46 -0.66 -23.51
N THR A 21 5.07 0.61 -23.62
CA THR A 21 5.64 1.59 -24.54
C THR A 21 6.67 2.47 -23.82
N MET A 22 7.73 2.88 -24.53
CA MET A 22 8.95 3.50 -23.96
C MET A 22 8.79 4.92 -23.37
N ASN A 23 7.57 5.43 -23.16
CA ASN A 23 7.34 6.87 -22.97
C ASN A 23 6.59 7.28 -21.69
N GLU A 24 6.54 6.43 -20.66
CA GLU A 24 5.83 6.73 -19.41
C GLU A 24 6.77 6.75 -18.19
N GLN A 25 6.51 7.69 -17.27
CA GLN A 25 7.25 7.91 -16.02
C GLN A 25 7.26 6.66 -15.12
N SER A 26 8.19 6.58 -14.17
CA SER A 26 8.24 5.54 -13.13
C SER A 26 6.86 5.29 -12.52
N ARG A 27 6.43 4.02 -12.52
CA ARG A 27 5.05 3.60 -12.26
C ARG A 27 4.95 2.92 -10.91
N VAL A 28 4.03 3.37 -10.05
CA VAL A 28 3.73 2.71 -8.77
C VAL A 28 2.37 2.02 -8.86
N VAL A 29 2.34 0.72 -8.62
CA VAL A 29 1.13 -0.11 -8.61
C VAL A 29 0.90 -0.66 -7.22
N ALA A 30 -0.29 -0.47 -6.67
CA ALA A 30 -0.65 -1.03 -5.37
C ALA A 30 -1.32 -2.40 -5.51
N ILE A 31 -0.88 -3.36 -4.71
CA ILE A 31 -1.53 -4.65 -4.52
C ILE A 31 -2.40 -4.55 -3.26
N GLU A 32 -3.71 -4.57 -3.45
CA GLU A 32 -4.70 -4.44 -2.38
C GLU A 32 -5.38 -5.78 -2.07
N GLY A 33 -5.87 -5.93 -0.83
CA GLY A 33 -6.54 -7.15 -0.39
C GLY A 33 -6.52 -7.36 1.12
N ASN A 34 -7.40 -8.23 1.61
CA ASN A 34 -7.52 -8.55 3.03
C ASN A 34 -6.24 -9.14 3.64
N THR A 35 -6.12 -9.09 4.96
CA THR A 35 -4.98 -9.71 5.67
C THR A 35 -5.00 -11.22 5.46
N GLY A 36 -3.85 -11.81 5.12
CA GLY A 36 -3.74 -13.25 4.84
C GLY A 36 -4.20 -13.70 3.45
N CYS A 37 -4.50 -12.77 2.53
CA CYS A 37 -5.00 -13.12 1.19
C CYS A 37 -3.92 -13.39 0.14
N GLY A 38 -2.63 -13.44 0.51
CA GLY A 38 -1.56 -13.80 -0.40
C GLY A 38 -0.79 -12.65 -1.07
N LYS A 39 -0.91 -11.41 -0.59
CA LYS A 39 -0.31 -10.22 -1.25
C LYS A 39 1.22 -10.28 -1.27
N THR A 40 1.82 -10.63 -0.14
CA THR A 40 3.27 -10.76 0.02
C THR A 40 3.82 -11.85 -0.92
N GLU A 41 3.07 -12.94 -1.12
CA GLU A 41 3.41 -14.00 -2.06
C GLU A 41 3.39 -13.52 -3.52
N VAL A 42 2.41 -12.69 -3.89
CA VAL A 42 2.37 -12.04 -5.21
C VAL A 42 3.58 -11.14 -5.41
N LEU A 43 3.93 -10.32 -4.41
CA LEU A 43 5.13 -9.48 -4.47
C LEU A 43 6.40 -10.32 -4.61
N HIS A 44 6.55 -11.37 -3.81
CA HIS A 44 7.70 -12.25 -3.91
C HIS A 44 7.84 -12.87 -5.31
N TRP A 45 6.73 -13.25 -5.94
CA TRP A 45 6.75 -13.71 -7.33
C TRP A 45 7.17 -12.61 -8.31
N LEU A 46 6.64 -11.39 -8.17
CA LEU A 46 6.97 -10.23 -9.01
C LEU A 46 8.42 -9.77 -8.88
N SER A 47 9.04 -9.96 -7.71
CA SER A 47 10.44 -9.59 -7.46
C SER A 47 11.45 -10.32 -8.36
N LYS A 48 11.02 -11.38 -9.06
CA LYS A 48 11.84 -12.16 -9.98
C LYS A 48 12.10 -11.46 -11.32
N PHE A 49 11.35 -10.40 -11.64
CA PHE A 49 11.55 -9.64 -12.88
C PHE A 49 12.58 -8.52 -12.68
N PRO A 50 13.53 -8.35 -13.61
CA PRO A 50 14.65 -7.41 -13.44
C PRO A 50 14.23 -5.94 -13.39
N ASP A 51 13.13 -5.57 -14.07
CA ASP A 51 12.59 -4.21 -14.10
C ASP A 51 11.46 -3.99 -13.08
N VAL A 52 11.43 -4.79 -12.02
CA VAL A 52 10.39 -4.74 -10.99
C VAL A 52 11.00 -4.49 -9.62
N ILE A 53 10.47 -3.49 -8.92
CA ILE A 53 10.75 -3.24 -7.52
C ILE A 53 9.51 -3.61 -6.72
N THR A 54 9.70 -4.30 -5.61
CA THR A 54 8.60 -4.67 -4.71
C THR A 54 8.82 -4.04 -3.35
N CYS A 55 7.74 -3.60 -2.72
CA CYS A 55 7.76 -3.02 -1.38
C CYS A 55 6.62 -3.65 -0.58
N GLU A 56 6.98 -4.51 0.37
CA GLU A 56 6.04 -5.15 1.29
C GLU A 56 5.54 -4.17 2.35
N GLU A 57 4.42 -4.51 3.00
CA GLU A 57 3.87 -3.68 4.08
C GLU A 57 4.89 -3.63 5.24
N PRO A 58 5.27 -2.45 5.73
CA PRO A 58 6.40 -2.30 6.66
C PRO A 58 6.03 -2.68 8.11
N VAL A 59 5.43 -3.84 8.30
CA VAL A 59 4.94 -4.36 9.58
C VAL A 59 6.06 -4.44 10.62
N GLU A 60 7.27 -4.85 10.23
CA GLU A 60 8.42 -4.91 11.13
C GLU A 60 8.84 -3.53 11.63
N THR A 61 8.72 -2.49 10.79
CA THR A 61 8.94 -1.10 11.23
C THR A 61 7.92 -0.69 12.29
N TRP A 62 6.67 -1.17 12.18
CA TRP A 62 5.63 -0.85 13.15
C TRP A 62 5.76 -1.65 14.46
N ARG A 63 6.36 -2.84 14.40
CA ARG A 63 6.69 -3.67 15.55
C ARG A 63 7.90 -3.17 16.32
N ASN A 64 8.78 -2.41 15.67
CA ASN A 64 9.91 -1.77 16.30
C ASN A 64 10.17 -0.38 15.70
N PHE A 65 9.44 0.61 16.19
CA PHE A 65 9.68 2.00 15.87
C PHE A 65 10.32 2.70 17.07
N SER A 66 11.61 3.01 16.96
CA SER A 66 12.40 3.62 18.04
C SER A 66 12.35 2.81 19.35
N GLY A 67 12.44 1.48 19.26
CA GLY A 67 12.40 0.58 20.41
C GLY A 67 10.99 0.30 20.95
N GLN A 68 9.94 0.83 20.31
CA GLN A 68 8.54 0.65 20.72
C GLN A 68 7.76 -0.16 19.70
N ASN A 69 6.93 -1.08 20.18
CA ASN A 69 6.03 -1.86 19.36
C ASN A 69 4.68 -1.16 19.22
N LEU A 70 4.62 -0.16 18.33
CA LEU A 70 3.39 0.61 18.09
C LEU A 70 2.25 -0.26 17.55
N PHE A 71 2.58 -1.30 16.79
CA PHE A 71 1.59 -2.28 16.33
C PHE A 71 0.87 -2.93 17.52
N ASN A 72 1.62 -3.44 18.50
CA ASN A 72 1.06 -4.02 19.72
C ASN A 72 0.33 -2.97 20.58
N LEU A 73 0.92 -1.79 20.75
CA LEU A 73 0.30 -0.70 21.52
C LEU A 73 -1.09 -0.32 21.01
N ARG A 74 -1.28 -0.34 19.68
CA ARG A 74 -2.59 -0.15 19.05
C ARG A 74 -3.62 -1.18 19.49
N TYR A 75 -3.24 -2.45 19.63
CA TYR A 75 -4.17 -3.50 20.08
C TYR A 75 -4.43 -3.43 21.59
N THR A 76 -3.43 -3.06 22.40
CA THR A 76 -3.58 -3.01 23.85
C THR A 76 -4.35 -1.79 24.34
N ASN A 77 -4.18 -0.63 23.69
CA ASN A 77 -4.93 0.59 24.02
C ASN A 77 -5.23 1.39 22.74
N PRO A 78 -6.23 0.95 21.95
CA PRO A 78 -6.50 1.52 20.64
C PRO A 78 -6.90 2.98 20.72
N LYS A 79 -7.60 3.41 21.77
CA LYS A 79 -8.01 4.82 21.94
C LYS A 79 -6.80 5.76 22.08
N ARG A 80 -5.75 5.31 22.76
CA ARG A 80 -4.55 6.14 22.97
C ARG A 80 -3.61 6.11 21.76
N TRP A 81 -3.51 4.97 21.10
CA TRP A 81 -2.43 4.71 20.14
C TRP A 81 -2.86 4.70 18.67
N SER A 82 -4.16 4.63 18.36
CA SER A 82 -4.60 4.56 16.96
C SER A 82 -4.23 5.80 16.16
N PHE A 83 -4.35 7.01 16.73
CA PHE A 83 -3.93 8.23 16.03
C PHE A 83 -2.42 8.21 15.68
N ALA A 84 -1.57 7.90 16.67
CA ALA A 84 -0.11 7.82 16.46
C ALA A 84 0.26 6.70 15.47
N PHE A 85 -0.35 5.53 15.61
CA PHE A 85 -0.14 4.39 14.72
C PHE A 85 -0.54 4.72 13.29
N GLN A 86 -1.71 5.35 13.08
CA GLN A 86 -2.18 5.72 11.74
C GLN A 86 -1.29 6.77 11.07
N ASN A 87 -0.74 7.73 11.84
CA ASN A 87 0.28 8.65 11.32
C ASN A 87 1.55 7.90 10.89
N LEU A 88 2.04 6.96 11.69
CA LEU A 88 3.19 6.13 11.32
C LEU A 88 2.92 5.31 10.06
N VAL A 89 1.74 4.69 9.94
CA VAL A 89 1.33 3.95 8.74
C VAL A 89 1.36 4.86 7.51
N GLN A 90 0.77 6.06 7.56
CA GLN A 90 0.83 7.01 6.44
C GLN A 90 2.27 7.36 6.06
N LEU A 91 3.12 7.68 7.03
CA LEU A 91 4.53 8.02 6.79
C LEU A 91 5.28 6.85 6.14
N THR A 92 5.15 5.64 6.67
CA THR A 92 5.85 4.47 6.13
C THR A 92 5.34 4.09 4.74
N ARG A 93 4.04 4.21 4.46
CA ARG A 93 3.47 3.99 3.13
C ARG A 93 3.91 5.05 2.13
N LEU A 94 4.00 6.31 2.53
CA LEU A 94 4.56 7.38 1.68
C LEU A 94 5.99 7.03 1.24
N LYS A 95 6.83 6.52 2.14
CA LYS A 95 8.20 6.10 1.81
C LYS A 95 8.24 4.95 0.80
N MET A 96 7.19 4.13 0.70
CA MET A 96 7.13 3.04 -0.29
C MET A 96 7.01 3.55 -1.72
N TYR A 97 6.51 4.77 -1.96
CA TYR A 97 6.50 5.36 -3.30
C TYR A 97 7.92 5.65 -3.80
N GLY A 98 8.89 5.75 -2.86
CA GLY A 98 10.31 5.94 -3.14
C GLY A 98 10.64 7.36 -3.59
N ASP A 99 11.93 7.69 -3.52
CA ASP A 99 12.47 8.80 -4.30
C ASP A 99 12.69 8.29 -5.74
N ASN A 100 12.49 9.17 -6.73
CA ASN A 100 12.65 8.87 -8.17
C ASN A 100 14.11 8.58 -8.57
N GLU A 101 14.92 7.96 -7.70
CA GLU A 101 16.35 7.75 -7.88
C GLU A 101 16.66 6.68 -8.94
N ASN A 102 15.70 5.80 -9.24
CA ASN A 102 15.82 4.87 -10.36
C ASN A 102 15.45 5.57 -11.66
N ASN A 103 16.48 6.10 -12.33
CA ASN A 103 16.41 6.71 -13.67
C ASN A 103 16.08 5.71 -14.79
N ASN A 104 15.73 4.45 -14.48
CA ASN A 104 15.27 3.50 -15.49
C ASN A 104 13.75 3.66 -15.70
N PRO A 105 13.31 4.27 -16.82
CA PRO A 105 11.88 4.48 -17.11
C PRO A 105 11.11 3.16 -17.28
N GLN A 106 11.78 2.03 -17.45
CA GLN A 106 11.16 0.70 -17.53
C GLN A 106 10.81 0.13 -16.15
N THR A 107 11.29 0.73 -15.05
CA THR A 107 11.07 0.20 -13.70
C THR A 107 9.63 0.39 -13.26
N VAL A 108 8.99 -0.70 -12.83
CA VAL A 108 7.67 -0.67 -12.18
C VAL A 108 7.82 -1.06 -10.73
N ARG A 109 7.23 -0.25 -9.85
CA ARG A 109 7.20 -0.48 -8.42
C ARG A 109 5.85 -1.05 -8.01
N PHE A 110 5.85 -2.21 -7.37
CA PHE A 110 4.67 -2.77 -6.73
C PHE A 110 4.75 -2.57 -5.21
N ILE A 111 3.70 -2.00 -4.63
CA ILE A 111 3.59 -1.76 -3.19
C ILE A 111 2.47 -2.62 -2.58
N GLU A 112 2.70 -3.22 -1.42
CA GLU A 112 1.65 -3.89 -0.65
C GLU A 112 0.84 -2.85 0.10
N ARG A 113 -0.41 -2.65 -0.34
CA ARG A 113 -1.32 -1.59 0.11
C ARG A 113 -0.83 -0.18 -0.20
N SER A 114 -1.76 0.77 -0.18
CA SER A 114 -1.51 2.17 -0.51
C SER A 114 -2.00 3.13 0.58
N LEU A 115 -1.75 4.42 0.35
CA LEU A 115 -2.40 5.49 1.12
C LEU A 115 -3.94 5.40 1.04
N HIS A 116 -4.48 4.92 -0.09
CA HIS A 116 -5.93 4.82 -0.29
C HIS A 116 -6.55 3.75 0.59
N SER A 117 -5.98 2.54 0.69
CA SER A 117 -6.52 1.55 1.63
C SER A 117 -6.32 1.98 3.08
N ASN A 118 -5.32 2.82 3.38
CA ASN A 118 -5.24 3.46 4.69
C ASN A 118 -6.47 4.32 4.95
N ARG A 119 -6.76 5.24 4.01
CA ARG A 119 -7.85 6.20 4.12
C ARG A 119 -9.22 5.55 4.13
N TYR A 120 -9.50 4.67 3.17
CA TYR A 120 -10.86 4.19 2.91
C TYR A 120 -11.20 2.87 3.59
N CYS A 121 -10.21 2.15 4.14
CA CYS A 121 -10.47 0.92 4.89
C CYS A 121 -10.08 1.09 6.36
N PHE A 122 -8.79 1.32 6.65
CA PHE A 122 -8.30 1.28 8.03
C PHE A 122 -8.75 2.48 8.87
N LEU A 123 -8.76 3.68 8.31
CA LEU A 123 -9.24 4.88 9.02
C LEU A 123 -10.75 4.86 9.23
N GLU A 124 -11.54 4.42 8.23
CA GLU A 124 -13.00 4.31 8.39
C GLU A 124 -13.35 3.27 9.46
N MET A 125 -12.73 2.09 9.42
CA MET A 125 -12.91 1.08 10.47
C MET A 125 -12.53 1.63 11.86
N ALA A 126 -11.41 2.34 11.98
CA ALA A 126 -10.99 2.90 13.27
C ALA A 126 -11.93 4.01 13.78
N LYS A 127 -12.54 4.77 12.88
CA LYS A 127 -13.58 5.76 13.20
C LYS A 127 -14.85 5.09 13.71
N GLU A 128 -15.34 4.06 13.02
CA GLU A 128 -16.51 3.27 13.43
C GLU A 128 -16.31 2.65 14.81
N MET A 129 -15.10 2.14 15.08
CA MET A 129 -14.71 1.59 16.38
C MET A 129 -14.46 2.65 17.47
N LYS A 130 -14.58 3.94 17.14
CA LYS A 130 -14.35 5.08 18.04
C LYS A 130 -12.97 5.03 18.71
N TYR A 131 -11.95 4.68 17.94
CA TYR A 131 -10.56 4.58 18.40
C TYR A 131 -9.81 5.91 18.44
N PHE A 132 -10.41 6.99 17.96
CA PHE A 132 -9.88 8.33 18.09
C PHE A 132 -11.03 9.35 18.04
N HIS A 133 -10.78 10.56 18.52
CA HIS A 133 -11.72 11.66 18.45
C HIS A 133 -11.97 12.09 17.00
N GLU A 134 -13.09 12.75 16.73
CA GLU A 134 -13.43 13.22 15.38
C GLU A 134 -12.35 14.15 14.80
N ILE A 135 -11.76 15.01 15.62
CA ILE A 135 -10.68 15.91 15.18
C ILE A 135 -9.43 15.15 14.73
N GLU A 136 -9.07 14.06 15.42
CA GLU A 136 -7.92 13.21 15.07
C GLU A 136 -8.17 12.50 13.73
N PHE A 137 -9.40 12.03 13.50
CA PHE A 137 -9.80 11.50 12.19
C PHE A 137 -9.65 12.57 11.10
N THR A 138 -10.20 13.76 11.30
CA THR A 138 -10.15 14.85 10.32
C THR A 138 -8.71 15.22 9.97
N ILE A 139 -7.82 15.32 10.97
CA ILE A 139 -6.38 15.56 10.74
C ILE A 139 -5.77 14.47 9.84
N LEU A 140 -6.05 13.19 10.10
CA LEU A 140 -5.54 12.08 9.28
C LEU A 140 -6.08 12.15 7.84
N VAL A 141 -7.34 12.55 7.65
CA VAL A 141 -7.95 12.73 6.33
C VAL A 141 -7.32 13.90 5.57
N GLU A 142 -7.06 15.03 6.22
CA GLU A 142 -6.40 16.18 5.60
C GLU A 142 -4.95 15.85 5.19
N TRP A 143 -4.23 15.09 6.02
CA TRP A 143 -2.93 14.54 5.63
C TRP A 143 -3.03 13.68 4.38
N PHE A 144 -4.00 12.76 4.32
CA PHE A 144 -4.21 11.95 3.12
C PHE A 144 -4.47 12.80 1.88
N LYS A 145 -5.35 13.81 1.95
CA LYS A 145 -5.64 14.71 0.82
C LYS A 145 -4.40 15.47 0.36
N TYR A 146 -3.60 15.95 1.30
CA TYR A 146 -2.34 16.62 0.98
C TYR A 146 -1.38 15.67 0.25
N LEU A 147 -1.21 14.46 0.80
CA LEU A 147 -0.33 13.45 0.21
C LEU A 147 -0.83 12.99 -1.16
N GLU A 148 -2.12 12.73 -1.35
CA GLU A 148 -2.69 12.26 -2.62
C GLU A 148 -2.44 13.22 -3.79
N ASN A 149 -2.38 14.53 -3.52
CA ASN A 149 -2.09 15.55 -4.53
C ASN A 149 -0.59 15.70 -4.84
N GLU A 150 0.29 15.01 -4.11
CA GLU A 150 1.72 15.02 -4.39
C GLU A 150 2.00 14.20 -5.68
N PRO A 151 2.68 14.77 -6.69
CA PRO A 151 2.96 14.04 -7.93
C PRO A 151 3.69 12.71 -7.74
N ARG A 152 4.51 12.60 -6.68
CA ARG A 152 5.28 11.40 -6.32
C ARG A 152 4.42 10.24 -5.82
N THR A 153 3.22 10.50 -5.29
CA THR A 153 2.33 9.45 -4.78
C THR A 153 1.32 8.96 -5.80
N ARG A 154 1.51 9.32 -7.08
CA ARG A 154 0.62 8.90 -8.16
C ARG A 154 0.65 7.37 -8.30
N LEU A 155 -0.51 6.76 -8.11
CA LEU A 155 -0.71 5.34 -8.40
C LEU A 155 -1.16 5.13 -9.84
N GLU A 156 -0.56 4.15 -10.51
CA GLU A 156 -1.09 3.61 -11.75
C GLU A 156 -2.20 2.60 -11.50
N LEU A 157 -3.20 2.64 -12.38
CA LEU A 157 -4.30 1.70 -12.41
C LEU A 157 -4.03 0.67 -13.50
N ILE A 158 -4.00 -0.62 -13.15
CA ILE A 158 -3.89 -1.69 -14.14
C ILE A 158 -5.29 -2.03 -14.66
N GLY A 159 -5.57 -1.62 -15.89
CA GLY A 159 -6.87 -1.78 -16.55
C GLY A 159 -7.91 -0.75 -16.06
N ASN A 160 -8.96 -0.51 -16.84
CA ASN A 160 -10.09 0.38 -16.51
C ASN A 160 -10.86 0.00 -15.23
N ARG A 161 -10.36 -0.96 -14.46
CA ARG A 161 -10.82 -1.24 -13.11
C ARG A 161 -9.79 -0.63 -12.18
N ARG A 162 -10.23 0.36 -11.40
CA ARG A 162 -9.61 0.59 -10.11
C ARG A 162 -9.46 -0.79 -9.45
N LEU A 163 -8.24 -1.26 -9.20
CA LEU A 163 -8.01 -2.36 -8.24
C LEU A 163 -8.33 -1.91 -6.79
N PHE A 164 -9.18 -0.89 -6.64
CA PHE A 164 -10.09 -0.85 -5.51
C PHE A 164 -11.03 -2.03 -5.70
N THR A 165 -10.95 -3.00 -4.79
CA THR A 165 -11.88 -4.12 -4.66
C THR A 165 -11.87 -5.15 -5.79
N GLU A 166 -10.99 -6.15 -5.67
CA GLU A 166 -11.35 -7.57 -5.88
C GLU A 166 -10.33 -8.54 -5.25
N ILE A 167 -9.98 -8.33 -3.97
CA ILE A 167 -9.80 -9.46 -3.03
C ILE A 167 -10.50 -9.08 -1.73
N PHE A 168 -11.84 -9.14 -1.77
CA PHE A 168 -12.59 -9.54 -0.59
C PHE A 168 -12.36 -11.04 -0.42
N VAL A 169 -11.87 -11.43 0.76
CA VAL A 169 -12.33 -12.69 1.36
C VAL A 169 -13.45 -12.30 2.30
#